data_AF-R7ICH6-F1
#
_entry.id   AF-R7ICH6-F1
#
_cell.length_a   1.000
_cell.length_b   1.000
_cell.length_c   1.000
_cell.angle_alpha   90.00
_cell.angle_beta   90.00
_cell.angle_gamma   90.00
#
_symmetry.space_group_name_H-M   'P 1'
#
loop_
_entity.id
_entity.type
_entity.pdbx_description
1 polymer ?
#
loop_
_entity_poly.entity_id
_entity_poly.type
_entity_poly.pdbx_seq_one_letter_code
_entity_poly.pdbx_strand_id
1 'polypeptide(L)'
;MYKKLTPRAANRLTSGGQIVTVATTSKEGVADIMTAAWNTPYDSDQVLVVLDRGHTTTKNIIETGKFVVAIPHEGQIADINRVGSIHGRDSGDKFRLGKDHPGDL
;
A
#
# COMPACT_ATOMS: atom_id res chain seq x y z
N MET A 1 16.53 8.02 10.03
CA MET A 1 16.37 7.10 11.19
C MET A 1 14.89 6.81 11.36
N TYR A 2 14.46 5.54 11.31
CA TYR A 2 13.06 5.17 11.53
C TYR A 2 12.69 5.23 13.02
N LYS A 3 11.49 5.70 13.33
CA LYS A 3 10.93 5.73 14.69
C LYS A 3 9.77 4.75 14.79
N LYS A 4 9.87 3.77 15.69
CA LYS A 4 8.76 2.86 15.98
C LYS A 4 7.72 3.61 16.82
N LEU A 5 6.49 3.64 16.33
CA LEU A 5 5.34 4.19 17.05
C LEU A 5 4.51 3.05 17.64
N THR A 6 3.75 3.34 18.70
CA THR A 6 2.69 2.45 19.18
C THR A 6 1.52 2.47 18.20
N PRO A 7 0.68 1.42 18.11
CA PRO A 7 -0.50 1.41 17.23
C PRO A 7 -1.42 2.62 17.46
N ARG A 8 -1.64 2.98 18.73
CA ARG A 8 -2.42 4.17 19.11
C ARG A 8 -1.82 5.48 18.60
N ALA A 9 -0.49 5.61 18.61
CA ALA A 9 0.16 6.78 18.03
C ALA A 9 0.08 6.77 16.50
N ALA A 10 0.17 5.59 15.87
CA ALA A 10 0.05 5.42 14.42
C ALA A 10 -1.36 5.75 13.89
N ASN A 11 -2.42 5.53 14.67
CA ASN A 11 -3.80 5.89 14.32
C ASN A 11 -3.95 7.40 13.96
N ARG A 12 -3.14 8.27 14.58
CA ARG A 12 -3.12 9.71 14.25
C ARG A 12 -2.66 9.99 12.83
N LEU A 13 -1.86 9.11 12.25
CA LEU A 13 -1.36 9.23 10.87
C LEU A 13 -2.46 8.95 9.84
N THR A 14 -3.47 8.15 10.19
CA THR A 14 -4.50 7.69 9.24
C THR A 14 -5.82 8.46 9.35
N SER A 15 -5.95 9.32 10.36
CA SER A 15 -7.18 10.09 10.66
C SER A 15 -7.44 11.28 9.72
N GLY A 16 -6.48 11.65 8.87
CA GLY A 16 -6.55 12.87 8.05
C GLY A 16 -7.18 12.70 6.66
N GLY A 17 -7.62 11.50 6.29
CA GLY A 17 -8.17 11.23 4.95
C GLY A 17 -7.13 11.20 3.83
N GLN A 18 -5.85 10.99 4.17
CA GLN A 18 -4.74 10.86 3.22
C GLN A 18 -4.91 9.67 2.27
N ILE A 19 -4.31 9.79 1.09
CA ILE A 19 -4.05 8.65 0.21
C ILE A 19 -3.05 7.72 0.89
N VAL A 20 -3.28 6.41 0.76
CA VAL A 20 -2.32 5.39 1.20
C VAL A 20 -1.97 4.47 0.05
N THR A 21 -0.82 3.82 0.17
CA THR A 21 -0.49 2.64 -0.62
C THR A 21 -0.68 1.38 0.21
N VAL A 22 -1.08 0.29 -0.44
CA VAL A 22 -1.20 -1.04 0.15
C VAL A 22 -0.22 -1.96 -0.56
N ALA A 23 0.83 -2.36 0.14
CA ALA A 23 1.85 -3.26 -0.37
C ALA A 23 1.62 -4.69 0.15
N THR A 24 1.84 -5.66 -0.72
CA THR A 24 1.65 -7.08 -0.46
C THR A 24 2.75 -7.91 -1.12
N THR A 25 2.82 -9.18 -0.77
CA THR A 25 3.69 -10.15 -1.44
C THR A 25 2.90 -11.43 -1.63
N SER A 26 2.96 -12.04 -2.82
CA SER A 26 2.31 -13.33 -3.08
C SER A 26 2.99 -14.47 -2.30
N LYS A 27 2.39 -15.67 -2.29
CA LYS A 27 3.01 -16.86 -1.68
C LYS A 27 4.34 -17.23 -2.33
N GLU A 28 4.50 -16.91 -3.62
CA GLU A 28 5.68 -17.14 -4.44
C GLU A 28 6.72 -16.02 -4.31
N GLY A 29 6.46 -15.00 -3.47
CA GLY A 29 7.41 -13.91 -3.24
C GLY A 29 7.32 -12.75 -4.23
N VAL A 30 6.27 -12.67 -5.05
CA VAL A 30 6.10 -11.55 -6.00
C VAL A 30 5.50 -10.36 -5.28
N ALA A 31 6.21 -9.23 -5.27
CA ALA A 31 5.77 -8.00 -4.61
C ALA A 31 4.75 -7.24 -5.46
N ASP A 32 3.70 -6.72 -4.82
CA ASP A 32 2.68 -5.91 -5.46
C ASP A 32 2.33 -4.70 -4.57
N ILE A 33 1.91 -3.61 -5.20
CA ILE A 33 1.52 -2.38 -4.52
C ILE A 33 0.39 -1.70 -5.30
N MET A 34 -0.55 -1.10 -4.57
CA MET A 34 -1.60 -0.28 -5.16
C MET A 34 -1.84 0.98 -4.34
N THR A 35 -2.44 1.97 -4.98
CA THR A 35 -2.95 3.18 -4.33
C THR A 35 -4.39 2.98 -3.91
N ALA A 36 -4.71 3.33 -2.66
CA ALA A 36 -6.04 3.20 -2.08
C ALA A 36 -6.47 4.53 -1.44
N ALA A 37 -7.52 5.13 -2.00
CA ALA A 37 -8.14 6.31 -1.41
C ALA A 37 -9.09 5.94 -0.26
N TRP A 38 -9.80 4.82 -0.38
CA TRP A 38 -10.81 4.41 0.59
C TRP A 38 -10.17 3.69 1.77
N ASN A 39 -9.75 4.49 2.75
CA ASN A 39 -9.20 4.04 4.00
C ASN A 39 -9.72 4.91 5.15
N THR A 40 -9.77 4.34 6.35
CA THR A 40 -10.16 5.06 7.57
C THR A 40 -9.59 4.34 8.79
N PRO A 41 -9.34 5.05 9.91
CA PRO A 41 -9.29 4.39 11.20
C PRO A 41 -10.57 3.59 11.44
N TYR A 42 -10.42 2.36 11.93
CA TYR A 42 -11.55 1.53 12.37
C TYR A 42 -11.65 1.51 13.89
N ASP A 43 -10.51 1.34 14.56
CA ASP A 43 -10.36 1.42 16.01
C ASP A 43 -9.02 2.09 16.35
N SER A 44 -8.75 2.30 17.63
CA SER A 44 -7.55 2.94 18.17
C SER A 44 -6.24 2.27 17.74
N ASP A 45 -6.26 1.00 17.35
CA ASP A 45 -5.11 0.22 16.87
C ASP A 45 -5.36 -0.48 15.53
N GLN A 46 -6.46 -0.16 14.84
CA GLN A 46 -6.88 -0.83 13.60
C GLN A 46 -7.15 0.17 12.46
N VAL A 47 -6.75 -0.22 11.25
CA VAL A 47 -7.07 0.48 10.00
C VAL A 47 -8.04 -0.35 9.17
N LEU A 48 -8.96 0.31 8.47
CA LEU A 48 -9.79 -0.28 7.45
C LEU A 48 -9.37 0.27 6.09
N VAL A 49 -9.21 -0.63 5.12
CA VAL A 49 -9.02 -0.31 3.69
C VAL A 49 -10.07 -1.04 2.87
N VAL A 50 -10.63 -0.37 1.87
CA VAL A 50 -11.62 -0.97 0.96
C VAL A 50 -10.92 -1.29 -0.36
N LEU A 51 -10.87 -2.57 -0.71
CA LEU A 51 -10.17 -3.08 -1.90
C LEU A 51 -11.13 -3.90 -2.76
N ASP A 52 -11.03 -3.74 -4.08
CA ASP A 52 -11.80 -4.56 -5.03
C ASP A 52 -11.33 -6.02 -5.00
N ARG A 53 -12.26 -6.97 -5.16
CA ARG A 53 -11.97 -8.41 -5.12
C ARG A 53 -11.08 -8.90 -6.26
N GLY A 54 -11.12 -8.23 -7.41
CA GLY A 54 -10.32 -8.57 -8.59
C GLY A 54 -8.86 -8.08 -8.52
N HIS A 55 -8.49 -7.29 -7.51
CA HIS A 55 -7.13 -6.80 -7.35
C HIS A 55 -6.16 -7.90 -6.90
N THR A 56 -4.96 -7.91 -7.49
CA THR A 56 -3.85 -8.78 -7.09
C THR A 56 -3.49 -8.56 -5.61
N THR A 57 -3.49 -7.30 -5.14
CA THR A 57 -3.36 -6.94 -3.73
C THR A 57 -4.36 -7.68 -2.83
N THR A 58 -5.64 -7.71 -3.21
CA THR A 58 -6.70 -8.38 -2.43
C THR A 58 -6.48 -9.89 -2.39
N LYS A 59 -6.14 -10.49 -3.53
CA LYS A 59 -5.78 -11.91 -3.61
C LYS A 59 -4.61 -12.23 -2.66
N ASN A 60 -3.53 -11.45 -2.71
CA ASN A 60 -2.36 -11.65 -1.86
C ASN A 60 -2.72 -11.53 -0.37
N ILE A 61 -3.56 -10.57 0.02
CA ILE A 61 -4.02 -10.41 1.42
C ILE A 61 -4.81 -11.63 1.88
N ILE A 62 -5.75 -12.12 1.07
CA ILE A 62 -6.56 -13.30 1.42
C ILE A 62 -5.67 -14.54 1.55
N GLU A 63 -4.69 -14.71 0.66
CA GLU A 63 -3.83 -15.88 0.64
C GLU A 63 -2.75 -15.89 1.73
N THR A 64 -2.28 -14.71 2.16
CA THR A 64 -1.13 -14.59 3.07
C THR A 64 -1.45 -14.00 4.44
N GLY A 65 -2.59 -13.31 4.58
CA GLY A 65 -2.97 -12.56 5.77
C GLY A 65 -2.07 -11.36 6.08
N LYS A 66 -1.27 -10.89 5.11
CA LYS A 66 -0.24 -9.86 5.33
C LYS A 66 -0.36 -8.71 4.34
N PHE A 67 -0.15 -7.50 4.84
CA PHE A 67 -0.04 -6.27 4.06
C PHE A 67 0.70 -5.19 4.84
N VAL A 68 1.12 -4.15 4.12
CA VAL A 68 1.64 -2.90 4.70
C VAL A 68 0.83 -1.74 4.14
N VAL A 69 0.41 -0.82 5.02
CA VAL A 69 -0.16 0.47 4.64
C VAL A 69 0.92 1.53 4.81
N ALA A 70 1.18 2.30 3.77
CA ALA A 70 2.14 3.40 3.80
C ALA A 70 1.49 4.71 3.32
N ILE A 71 1.94 5.83 3.89
CA ILE A 71 1.52 7.17 3.48
C ILE A 71 2.62 7.71 2.57
N PRO A 72 2.33 7.95 1.28
CA PRO A 72 3.32 8.45 0.34
C PRO A 72 3.65 9.92 0.61
N HIS A 73 4.85 10.33 0.23
CA HIS A 73 5.31 11.71 0.20
C HIS A 73 4.85 12.42 -1.09
N GLU A 74 4.79 13.75 -1.09
CA GLU A 74 4.43 14.55 -2.27
C GLU A 74 5.31 14.26 -3.50
N GLY A 75 6.59 13.94 -3.27
CA GLY A 75 7.53 13.55 -4.33
C GLY A 75 7.18 12.23 -5.03
N GLN A 76 6.30 11.41 -4.46
CA GLN A 76 5.91 10.11 -4.98
C GLN A 76 4.56 10.14 -5.75
N ILE A 77 4.00 11.33 -6.04
CA ILE A 77 2.72 11.46 -6.74
C ILE A 77 2.70 10.69 -8.07
N ALA A 78 3.78 10.78 -8.86
CA ALA A 78 3.87 10.05 -10.13
C ALA A 78 3.85 8.53 -9.91
N ASP A 79 4.55 8.04 -8.90
CA ASP A 79 4.59 6.60 -8.59
C ASP A 79 3.25 6.07 -8.09
N ILE A 80 2.59 6.77 -7.17
CA ILE A 80 1.28 6.34 -6.66
C ILE A 80 0.19 6.40 -7.74
N ASN A 81 0.24 7.37 -8.65
CA ASN A 81 -0.65 7.40 -9.80
C ASN A 81 -0.40 6.20 -10.72
N ARG A 82 0.87 5.86 -10.95
CA ARG A 82 1.24 4.73 -11.80
C ARG A 82 0.79 3.40 -11.21
N VAL A 83 1.15 3.09 -9.96
CA VAL A 83 0.83 1.79 -9.34
C VAL A 83 -0.67 1.60 -9.07
N GLY A 84 -1.42 2.70 -8.94
CA GLY A 84 -2.89 2.70 -8.89
C GLY A 84 -3.58 2.50 -10.25
N SER A 85 -2.86 2.70 -11.37
CA SER A 85 -3.41 2.63 -12.72
C SER A 85 -3.06 1.34 -13.48
N ILE A 86 -2.25 0.46 -12.89
CA ILE A 86 -1.81 -0.79 -13.50
C ILE A 86 -2.14 -1.97 -12.59
N HIS A 87 -2.32 -3.15 -13.17
CA HIS A 87 -2.66 -4.36 -12.43
C HIS A 87 -1.45 -5.27 -12.22
N GLY A 88 -1.27 -5.79 -11.00
CA GLY A 88 -0.14 -6.67 -10.66
C GLY A 88 -0.10 -7.97 -11.47
N ARG A 89 -1.27 -8.48 -11.89
CA ARG A 89 -1.39 -9.65 -12.79
C ARG A 89 -0.79 -9.41 -14.19
N ASP A 90 -0.74 -8.17 -14.63
CA ASP A 90 -0.27 -7.79 -15.98
C ASP A 90 1.17 -7.27 -15.92
N SER A 91 1.56 -6.64 -14.80
CA SER A 91 2.87 -6.01 -14.62
C SER A 91 3.89 -6.87 -13.85
N GLY A 92 3.46 -7.94 -13.18
CA GLY A 92 4.33 -8.70 -12.27
C GLY A 92 4.77 -7.88 -11.06
N ASP A 93 6.07 -7.95 -10.72
CA ASP A 93 6.66 -7.26 -9.57
C ASP A 93 6.63 -5.73 -9.75
N LYS A 94 5.68 -5.07 -9.09
CA LYS A 94 5.48 -3.62 -9.21
C LYS A 94 6.55 -2.78 -8.53
N PHE A 95 7.32 -3.32 -7.58
CA PHE A 95 8.42 -2.58 -6.96
C PHE A 95 9.60 -2.41 -7.92
N ARG A 96 9.70 -3.23 -8.97
CA ARG A 96 10.68 -3.04 -10.03
C ARG A 96 10.36 -1.85 -10.94
N LEU A 97 9.11 -1.42 -11.00
CA LEU A 97 8.69 -0.26 -11.80
C LEU A 97 9.29 1.03 -11.24
N GLY A 98 9.48 1.13 -9.92
CA GLY A 98 10.11 2.29 -9.27
C GLY A 98 11.59 2.48 -9.63
N LYS A 99 12.27 1.46 -10.17
CA LYS A 99 13.72 1.55 -10.43
C LYS A 99 14.09 2.43 -11.62
N ASP A 100 13.13 2.75 -12.48
CA ASP A 100 13.34 3.65 -13.62
C ASP A 100 13.22 5.15 -13.24
N HIS A 101 12.83 5.45 -11.99
CA HIS A 101 12.81 6.79 -11.41
C HIS A 101 13.45 6.76 -10.00
N PRO A 102 14.70 7.19 -9.83
CA PRO A 102 15.38 7.15 -8.53
C PRO A 102 14.73 8.17 -7.57
N GLY A 103 13.72 7.69 -6.84
CA GLY A 103 12.98 8.45 -5.83
C GLY A 103 12.21 7.48 -4.94
N ASP A 104 12.96 6.68 -4.18
CA ASP A 104 12.52 5.87 -3.02
C ASP A 104 11.07 5.36 -3.04
N LEU A 105 10.86 4.11 -3.50
CA LEU A 105 9.74 3.26 -3.08
C LEU A 105 10.16 2.36 -1.91
#